data_AF-A0A0F9B5H0-F1
#
_entry.id   AF-A0A0F9B5H0-F1
#
_cell.length_a   1.000
_cell.length_b   1.000
_cell.length_c   1.000
_cell.angle_alpha   90.00
_cell.angle_beta   90.00
_cell.angle_gamma   90.00
#
_symmetry.space_group_name_H-M   'P 1'
#
loop_
_entity.id
_entity.type
_entity.pdbx_description
1 polymer ?
#
loop_
_entity_poly.entity_id
_entity_poly.type
_entity_poly.pdbx_seq_one_letter_code
_entity_poly.pdbx_strand_id
1 'polypeptide(L)'
;KVNCRAVVMPADAYGGESKFNTPWVHAYIDCENQHLMEEVGVYSHGYTIPRWQTVSGSQYAYSPATIAGLADARLIQAMTLTLLEAGEMAVRPAMLATQEAIRSDIALFPGGITWVEADYDEKTGRALSPINQDLRGLPFGLEQQVDIREMLATAFYLDKITMPMRSKEMTAYEASKLFEQYIRDAIPLFEPMETDYNGTLCEDTFEALMRVGTFGPVEEVPEELLEKDITFRFESPLHDAIERQQAETFVESTELIMQAMELDQNAGGVQDTIKALRDSLKGIGQPTEWMRDEDEFKQWAADRVEAAQASEDLALAQQGADVAKTANES
;
A
#
# COMPACT_ATOMS: atom_id res chain seq x y z
N LYS A 1 38.09 16.32 -4.73
CA LYS A 1 36.93 15.43 -4.56
C LYS A 1 37.49 14.03 -4.68
N VAL A 2 37.30 13.18 -3.68
CA VAL A 2 37.77 11.80 -3.71
C VAL A 2 36.55 10.93 -3.96
N ASN A 3 36.62 10.02 -4.93
CA ASN A 3 35.54 9.08 -5.20
C ASN A 3 35.60 7.92 -4.21
N CYS A 4 34.88 8.05 -3.10
CA CYS A 4 34.74 7.02 -2.08
C CYS A 4 33.56 6.11 -2.39
N ARG A 5 33.78 4.79 -2.30
CA ARG A 5 32.74 3.77 -2.33
C ARG A 5 32.60 3.15 -0.94
N ALA A 6 31.39 3.23 -0.38
CA ALA A 6 30.99 2.45 0.78
C ALA A 6 30.44 1.10 0.31
N VAL A 7 30.98 0.01 0.85
CA VAL A 7 30.54 -1.35 0.54
C VAL A 7 30.21 -2.08 1.84
N VAL A 8 29.05 -2.73 1.86
CA VAL A 8 28.68 -3.66 2.93
C VAL A 8 28.62 -5.06 2.37
N MET A 9 29.24 -6.00 3.06
CA MET A 9 29.20 -7.40 2.69
C MET A 9 29.16 -8.30 3.93
N PRO A 10 28.62 -9.52 3.82
CA PRO A 10 28.70 -10.51 4.89
C PRO A 10 30.17 -10.77 5.25
N ALA A 11 30.46 -10.96 6.52
CA ALA A 11 31.83 -11.24 6.98
C ALA A 11 32.42 -12.51 6.34
N ASP A 12 31.59 -13.50 6.00
CA ASP A 12 32.01 -14.73 5.31
C ASP A 12 32.48 -14.49 3.87
N ALA A 13 31.94 -13.46 3.21
CA ALA A 13 32.30 -13.09 1.85
C ALA A 13 33.48 -12.09 1.82
N TYR A 14 33.89 -11.58 2.98
CA TYR A 14 34.95 -10.60 3.11
C TYR A 14 36.33 -11.29 3.06
N GLY A 15 37.10 -10.99 2.01
CA GLY A 15 38.43 -11.57 1.77
C GLY A 15 39.60 -10.70 2.22
N GLY A 16 39.40 -9.74 3.13
CA GLY A 16 40.45 -8.85 3.62
C GLY A 16 41.39 -9.50 4.65
N GLU A 17 42.40 -8.74 5.07
CA GLU A 17 43.38 -9.19 6.07
C GLU A 17 42.77 -9.25 7.49
N SER A 18 41.82 -8.35 7.79
CA SER A 18 41.14 -8.26 9.07
C SER A 18 40.00 -9.28 9.17
N LYS A 19 39.97 -10.05 10.26
CA LYS A 19 38.83 -10.91 10.61
C LYS A 19 37.96 -10.23 11.64
N PHE A 20 36.68 -10.08 11.33
CA PHE A 20 35.68 -9.53 12.24
C PHE A 20 34.81 -10.63 12.83
N ASN A 21 34.46 -10.51 14.11
CA ASN A 21 33.52 -11.40 14.78
C ASN A 21 32.06 -10.89 14.68
N THR A 22 31.82 -9.95 13.77
CA THR A 22 30.51 -9.38 13.47
C THR A 22 29.98 -9.99 12.17
N PRO A 23 28.65 -10.11 12.01
CA PRO A 23 28.04 -10.70 10.80
C PRO A 23 28.30 -9.91 9.52
N TRP A 24 28.50 -8.59 9.61
CA TRP A 24 28.71 -7.72 8.45
C TRP A 24 30.02 -6.92 8.58
N VAL A 25 30.55 -6.51 7.43
CA VAL A 25 31.74 -5.66 7.33
C VAL A 25 31.41 -4.46 6.44
N HIS A 26 31.69 -3.27 6.96
CA HIS A 26 31.59 -1.99 6.25
C HIS A 26 32.99 -1.56 5.81
N ALA A 27 33.18 -1.38 4.51
CA ALA A 27 34.46 -1.02 3.92
C ALA A 27 34.33 0.28 3.10
N TYR A 28 35.17 1.27 3.42
CA TYR A 28 35.27 2.52 2.69
C TYR A 28 36.50 2.50 1.79
N ILE A 29 36.28 2.47 0.48
CA ILE A 29 37.35 2.34 -0.52
C ILE A 29 37.46 3.64 -1.30
N ASP A 30 38.65 4.24 -1.29
CA ASP A 30 39.02 5.27 -2.24
C ASP A 30 39.30 4.62 -3.60
N CYS A 31 38.41 4.87 -4.56
CA CYS A 31 38.48 4.29 -5.89
C CYS A 31 39.60 4.90 -6.74
N GLU A 32 40.02 6.13 -6.46
CA GLU A 32 41.05 6.83 -7.24
C GLU A 32 42.45 6.37 -6.86
N ASN A 33 42.71 6.24 -5.56
CA ASN A 33 44.02 5.84 -5.04
C ASN A 33 44.12 4.33 -4.75
N GLN A 34 43.04 3.58 -5.01
CA GLN A 34 42.91 2.15 -4.69
C GLN A 34 43.28 1.86 -3.23
N HIS A 35 42.91 2.78 -2.35
CA HIS A 35 43.27 2.74 -0.95
C HIS A 35 42.04 2.44 -0.12
N LEU A 36 42.18 1.44 0.74
CA LEU A 36 41.16 1.12 1.71
C LEU A 36 41.33 2.08 2.89
N MET A 37 40.35 2.96 3.08
CA MET A 37 40.42 4.01 4.08
C MET A 37 40.03 3.49 5.45
N GLU A 38 38.99 2.66 5.51
CA GLU A 38 38.44 2.17 6.76
C GLU A 38 37.71 0.84 6.57
N GLU A 39 37.92 -0.08 7.52
CA GLU A 39 37.24 -1.36 7.64
C GLU A 39 36.62 -1.44 9.04
N VAL A 40 35.30 -1.59 9.13
CA VAL A 40 34.59 -1.70 10.40
C VAL A 40 33.68 -2.93 10.38
N GLY A 41 33.83 -3.80 11.37
CA GLY A 41 32.87 -4.86 11.64
C GLY A 41 31.59 -4.27 12.24
N VAL A 42 30.45 -4.52 11.61
CA VAL A 42 29.14 -4.04 12.03
C VAL A 42 28.17 -5.20 12.22
N TYR A 43 27.27 -5.08 13.19
CA TYR A 43 26.34 -6.14 13.51
C TYR A 43 25.02 -6.08 12.71
N SER A 44 24.55 -4.90 12.36
CA SER A 44 23.48 -4.70 11.37
C SER A 44 24.10 -4.13 10.10
N HIS A 45 23.53 -4.45 8.93
CA HIS A 45 23.98 -3.91 7.66
C HIS A 45 23.67 -2.41 7.52
N GLY A 46 22.70 -1.87 8.27
CA GLY A 46 22.39 -0.43 8.32
C GLY A 46 21.85 0.18 7.02
N TYR A 47 21.51 -0.66 6.03
CA TYR A 47 20.93 -0.26 4.75
C TYR A 47 19.61 -0.96 4.51
N THR A 48 18.51 -0.23 4.61
CA THR A 48 17.18 -0.69 4.20
C THR A 48 16.91 -0.20 2.78
N ILE A 49 16.85 -1.13 1.81
CA ILE A 49 16.61 -0.78 0.40
C ILE A 49 15.16 -1.14 0.06
N PRO A 50 14.24 -0.16 -0.01
CA PRO A 50 12.85 -0.45 -0.35
C PRO A 50 12.77 -0.93 -1.80
N ARG A 51 12.02 -2.02 -2.01
CA ARG A 51 11.79 -2.62 -3.32
C ARG A 51 10.31 -2.62 -3.59
N TRP A 52 9.88 -1.98 -4.68
CA TRP A 52 8.47 -1.91 -5.04
C TRP A 52 7.90 -3.27 -5.46
N GLN A 53 8.43 -3.83 -6.55
CA GLN A 53 8.12 -5.18 -7.01
C GLN A 53 9.39 -5.87 -7.46
N THR A 54 9.53 -7.14 -7.07
CA THR A 54 10.68 -7.97 -7.43
C THR A 54 10.30 -8.97 -8.51
N VAL A 55 11.22 -9.24 -9.43
CA VAL A 55 11.12 -10.35 -10.40
C VAL A 55 12.15 -11.39 -9.98
N SER A 56 11.75 -12.66 -10.00
CA SER A 56 12.67 -13.76 -9.76
C SER A 56 13.89 -13.68 -10.69
N GLY A 57 15.10 -13.71 -10.10
CA GLY A 57 16.36 -13.62 -10.83
C GLY A 57 16.89 -12.20 -11.07
N SER A 58 16.13 -11.15 -10.75
CA SER A 58 16.64 -9.76 -10.77
C SER A 58 17.02 -9.31 -9.36
N GLN A 59 18.20 -8.69 -9.22
CA GLN A 59 18.58 -8.02 -7.97
C GLN A 59 17.82 -6.70 -7.76
N TYR A 60 17.39 -6.06 -8.85
CA TYR A 60 16.72 -4.76 -8.81
C TYR A 60 15.20 -4.92 -8.88
N ALA A 61 14.52 -4.03 -8.14
CA ALA A 61 13.09 -3.85 -8.26
C ALA A 61 12.74 -3.04 -9.51
N TYR A 62 11.52 -3.23 -10.00
CA TYR A 62 10.96 -2.40 -11.06
C TYR A 62 9.90 -1.47 -10.52
N SER A 63 9.81 -0.28 -11.14
CA SER A 63 8.76 0.67 -10.84
C SER A 63 7.59 0.52 -11.82
N PRO A 64 6.33 0.51 -11.34
CA PRO A 64 5.14 0.49 -12.20
C PRO A 64 5.13 1.71 -13.13
N ALA A 65 5.63 2.85 -12.67
CA ALA A 65 5.79 4.06 -13.49
C ALA A 65 6.70 3.83 -14.71
N THR A 66 7.77 3.04 -14.55
CA THR A 66 8.71 2.76 -15.63
C THR A 66 8.22 1.71 -16.62
N ILE A 67 7.44 0.73 -16.14
CA ILE A 67 6.98 -0.39 -16.98
C ILE A 67 5.64 -0.07 -17.66
N ALA A 68 4.67 0.42 -16.92
CA ALA A 68 3.33 0.71 -17.46
C ALA A 68 3.24 2.15 -17.97
N GLY A 69 3.72 3.13 -17.19
CA GLY A 69 3.48 4.55 -17.47
C GLY A 69 4.44 5.21 -18.48
N LEU A 70 5.65 4.68 -18.70
CA LEU A 70 6.68 5.41 -19.45
C LEU A 70 6.34 5.63 -20.93
N ALA A 71 5.72 4.64 -21.58
CA ALA A 71 5.32 4.76 -22.98
C ALA A 71 4.24 5.84 -23.16
N ASP A 72 3.22 5.80 -22.32
CA ASP A 72 2.11 6.75 -22.32
C ASP A 72 2.56 8.16 -21.92
N ALA A 73 3.52 8.27 -20.99
CA ALA A 73 4.14 9.54 -20.60
C ALA A 73 4.91 10.20 -21.76
N ARG A 74 5.55 9.40 -22.63
CA ARG A 74 6.20 9.92 -23.85
C ARG A 74 5.17 10.29 -24.91
N LEU A 75 4.12 9.48 -25.05
CA LEU A 75 3.03 9.73 -25.98
C LEU A 75 2.32 11.04 -25.67
N ILE A 76 1.94 11.27 -24.40
CA ILE A 76 1.28 12.51 -24.00
C ILE A 76 2.17 13.74 -24.21
N GLN A 77 3.49 13.64 -24.00
CA GLN A 77 4.43 14.73 -24.28
C GLN A 77 4.47 15.06 -25.78
N ALA A 78 4.58 14.04 -26.64
CA ALA A 78 4.61 14.21 -28.10
C ALA A 78 3.28 14.77 -28.65
N MET A 79 2.15 14.27 -28.14
CA MET A 79 0.82 14.77 -28.49
C MET A 79 0.63 16.21 -28.03
N THR A 80 1.01 16.53 -26.79
CA THR A 80 0.86 17.89 -26.25
C THR A 80 1.67 18.89 -27.07
N LEU A 81 2.89 18.52 -27.51
CA LEU A 81 3.70 19.36 -28.39
C LEU A 81 3.01 19.60 -29.74
N THR A 82 2.53 18.55 -30.39
CA THR A 82 1.80 18.65 -31.68
C THR A 82 0.53 19.51 -31.55
N LEU A 83 -0.23 19.33 -30.48
CA LEU A 83 -1.44 20.10 -30.21
C LEU A 83 -1.15 21.57 -29.94
N LEU A 84 -0.04 21.86 -29.26
CA LEU A 84 0.44 23.22 -29.05
C LEU A 84 0.78 23.89 -30.39
N GLU A 85 1.56 23.22 -31.25
CA GLU A 85 1.91 23.72 -32.58
C GLU A 85 0.67 23.94 -33.46
N ALA A 86 -0.29 23.01 -33.43
CA ALA A 86 -1.53 23.14 -34.18
C ALA A 86 -2.42 24.27 -33.63
N GLY A 87 -2.44 24.48 -32.31
CA GLY A 87 -3.08 25.64 -31.69
C GLY A 87 -2.42 26.95 -32.10
N GLU A 88 -1.10 27.01 -32.16
CA GLU A 88 -0.36 28.16 -32.67
C GLU A 88 -0.66 28.43 -34.15
N MET A 89 -0.75 27.40 -34.99
CA MET A 89 -1.16 27.55 -36.39
C MET A 89 -2.61 28.02 -36.53
N ALA A 90 -3.51 27.63 -35.63
CA ALA A 90 -4.89 28.10 -35.62
C ALA A 90 -5.00 29.60 -35.31
N VAL A 91 -4.21 30.09 -34.36
CA VAL A 91 -4.18 31.52 -33.97
C VAL A 91 -3.38 32.37 -34.95
N ARG A 92 -2.25 31.83 -35.46
CA ARG A 92 -1.33 32.49 -36.38
C ARG A 92 -1.04 31.59 -37.58
N PRO A 93 -1.97 31.50 -38.55
CA PRO A 93 -1.80 30.65 -39.72
C PRO A 93 -0.61 31.10 -40.58
N ALA A 94 -0.01 30.16 -41.29
CA ALA A 94 1.00 30.47 -42.30
C ALA A 94 0.36 31.29 -43.44
N MET A 95 1.09 32.30 -43.92
CA MET A 95 0.61 33.26 -44.90
C MET A 95 1.26 32.99 -46.26
N LEU A 96 0.48 33.07 -47.32
CA LEU A 96 0.95 33.14 -48.70
C LEU A 96 1.06 34.62 -49.09
N ALA A 97 2.22 35.04 -49.57
CA ALA A 97 2.50 36.38 -50.06
C ALA A 97 3.02 36.32 -51.50
N THR A 98 2.68 37.28 -52.35
CA THR A 98 3.16 37.31 -53.74
C THR A 98 4.46 38.12 -53.86
N GLN A 99 5.48 37.60 -54.56
CA GLN A 99 6.76 38.28 -54.82
C GLN A 99 7.35 37.91 -56.19
N GLU A 100 8.05 38.85 -56.84
CA GLU A 100 8.63 38.70 -58.19
C GLU A 100 9.88 37.79 -58.26
N ALA A 101 10.42 37.31 -57.13
CA ALA A 101 11.65 36.53 -57.11
C ALA A 101 11.46 35.20 -56.35
N ILE A 102 11.82 34.10 -57.02
CA ILE A 102 11.68 32.72 -56.53
C ILE A 102 12.53 32.51 -55.27
N ARG A 103 11.89 32.15 -54.16
CA ARG A 103 12.51 31.35 -53.08
C ARG A 103 11.70 30.05 -52.97
N SER A 104 12.34 28.91 -53.23
CA SER A 104 11.66 27.60 -53.22
C SER A 104 11.39 27.04 -51.82
N ASP A 105 11.52 27.85 -50.77
CA ASP A 105 11.40 27.39 -49.39
C ASP A 105 9.98 27.68 -48.89
N ILE A 106 9.20 26.62 -48.70
CA ILE A 106 7.85 26.69 -48.14
C ILE A 106 7.96 26.69 -46.61
N ALA A 107 7.57 27.79 -45.98
CA ALA A 107 7.58 27.96 -44.54
C ALA A 107 6.21 27.54 -43.95
N LEU A 108 6.12 26.30 -43.46
CA LEU A 108 4.89 25.73 -42.87
C LEU A 108 4.79 25.90 -41.34
N PHE A 109 5.71 26.61 -40.70
CA PHE A 109 5.66 26.89 -39.27
C PHE A 109 4.64 28.00 -38.96
N PRO A 110 4.08 28.08 -37.73
CA PRO A 110 3.13 29.12 -37.35
C PRO A 110 3.64 30.53 -37.70
N GLY A 111 2.85 31.33 -38.43
CA GLY A 111 3.23 32.67 -38.90
C GLY A 111 4.36 32.73 -39.93
N GLY A 112 4.74 31.60 -40.53
CA GLY A 112 5.63 31.59 -41.70
C GLY A 112 5.00 32.30 -42.89
N ILE A 113 5.84 32.92 -43.73
CA ILE A 113 5.41 33.57 -44.97
C ILE A 113 6.05 32.83 -46.13
N THR A 114 5.23 32.26 -47.01
CA THR A 114 5.67 31.61 -48.24
C THR A 114 5.43 32.55 -49.41
N TRP A 115 6.46 32.76 -50.24
CA TRP A 115 6.42 33.67 -51.37
C TRP A 115 6.07 32.92 -52.66
N VAL A 116 5.06 33.39 -53.40
CA VAL A 116 4.59 32.80 -54.66
C VAL A 116 4.65 33.83 -55.78
N GLU A 117 4.90 33.40 -57.01
CA GLU A 117 5.00 34.27 -58.18
C GLU A 117 3.68 34.98 -58.49
N ALA A 118 3.74 36.26 -58.88
CA ALA A 118 2.56 37.08 -59.17
C ALA A 118 1.80 36.65 -60.44
N ASP A 119 2.44 35.88 -61.33
CA ASP A 119 1.83 35.28 -62.53
C ASP A 119 1.00 34.00 -62.22
N TYR A 120 0.90 33.61 -60.94
CA TYR A 120 -0.02 32.55 -60.51
C TYR A 120 -1.46 33.08 -60.40
N ASP A 121 -2.26 32.84 -61.43
CA ASP A 121 -3.66 33.27 -61.56
C ASP A 121 -4.63 32.47 -60.66
N GLU A 122 -4.96 32.99 -59.47
CA GLU A 122 -6.26 32.75 -58.82
C GLU A 122 -7.11 34.03 -58.91
N LYS A 123 -7.43 34.46 -60.14
CA LYS A 123 -8.22 35.66 -60.51
C LYS A 123 -8.76 36.49 -59.34
N THR A 124 -8.10 37.63 -59.10
CA THR A 124 -8.47 38.73 -58.18
C THR A 124 -8.18 38.55 -56.68
N GLY A 125 -6.90 38.34 -56.37
CA GLY A 125 -6.09 39.38 -55.70
C GLY A 125 -6.32 39.66 -54.21
N ARG A 126 -5.90 38.73 -53.34
CA ARG A 126 -5.44 39.09 -51.99
C ARG A 126 -3.92 38.89 -51.93
N ALA A 127 -3.17 39.98 -51.74
CA ALA A 127 -1.70 39.96 -51.64
C ALA A 127 -1.17 39.13 -50.46
N LEU A 128 -2.04 38.84 -49.48
CA LEU A 128 -1.80 38.02 -48.32
C LEU A 128 -3.02 37.12 -48.11
N SER A 129 -2.84 35.80 -48.18
CA SER A 129 -3.90 34.82 -47.92
C SER A 129 -3.42 33.75 -46.93
N PRO A 130 -4.18 33.44 -45.87
CA PRO A 130 -3.82 32.36 -44.96
C PRO A 130 -3.98 31.01 -45.67
N ILE A 131 -3.09 30.07 -45.39
CA ILE A 131 -3.28 28.67 -45.79
C ILE A 131 -4.42 28.10 -44.95
N ASN A 132 -5.51 27.67 -45.60
CA ASN A 132 -6.63 27.04 -44.92
C ASN A 132 -6.21 25.65 -44.43
N GLN A 133 -6.06 25.50 -43.11
CA GLN A 133 -5.86 24.21 -42.45
C GLN A 133 -7.19 23.68 -41.91
N ASP A 134 -7.43 22.37 -42.02
CA ASP A 134 -8.60 21.74 -41.41
C ASP A 134 -8.35 21.50 -39.92
N LEU A 135 -8.94 22.35 -39.09
CA LEU A 135 -8.79 22.33 -37.63
C LEU A 135 -9.79 21.39 -36.93
N ARG A 136 -10.65 20.69 -37.69
CA ARG A 136 -11.72 19.83 -37.13
C ARG A 136 -11.19 18.62 -36.37
N GLY A 137 -9.93 18.23 -36.58
CA GLY A 137 -9.28 17.13 -35.86
C GLY A 137 -8.74 17.51 -34.48
N LEU A 138 -8.68 18.80 -34.12
CA LEU A 138 -8.14 19.23 -32.82
C LEU A 138 -8.92 18.68 -31.60
N PRO A 139 -10.26 18.67 -31.59
CA PRO A 139 -11.03 18.11 -30.48
C PRO A 139 -10.71 16.64 -30.21
N PHE A 140 -10.50 15.83 -31.25
CA PHE A 140 -10.11 14.43 -31.13
C PHE A 140 -8.77 14.27 -30.40
N GLY A 141 -7.78 15.13 -30.68
CA GLY A 141 -6.51 15.10 -29.98
C GLY A 141 -6.61 15.52 -28.51
N LEU A 142 -7.53 16.42 -28.17
CA LEU A 142 -7.81 16.80 -26.77
C LEU A 142 -8.49 15.67 -25.99
N GLU A 143 -9.45 14.97 -26.60
CA GLU A 143 -10.10 13.79 -26.02
C GLU A 143 -9.07 12.68 -25.75
N GLN A 144 -8.25 12.34 -26.75
CA GLN A 144 -7.19 11.35 -26.62
C GLN A 144 -6.17 11.73 -25.51
N GLN A 145 -5.90 13.03 -25.31
CA GLN A 145 -5.02 13.51 -24.24
C GLN A 145 -5.63 13.29 -22.84
N VAL A 146 -6.96 13.42 -22.70
CA VAL A 146 -7.67 13.13 -21.45
C VAL A 146 -7.61 11.64 -21.15
N ASP A 147 -7.90 10.79 -22.13
CA ASP A 147 -7.84 9.33 -21.97
C ASP A 147 -6.46 8.85 -21.51
N ILE A 148 -5.39 9.34 -22.15
CA ILE A 148 -4.02 8.98 -21.76
C ILE A 148 -3.69 9.48 -20.35
N ARG A 149 -4.21 10.66 -19.96
CA ARG A 149 -4.02 11.18 -18.60
C ARG A 149 -4.72 10.29 -17.57
N GLU A 150 -5.90 9.78 -17.88
CA GLU A 150 -6.61 8.82 -17.02
C GLU A 150 -5.86 7.49 -16.93
N MET A 151 -5.38 6.95 -18.05
CA MET A 151 -4.55 5.73 -18.04
C MET A 151 -3.28 5.91 -17.21
N LEU A 152 -2.61 7.05 -17.33
CA LEU A 152 -1.47 7.39 -16.48
C LEU A 152 -1.88 7.49 -15.01
N ALA A 153 -2.99 8.15 -14.69
CA ALA A 153 -3.47 8.25 -13.31
C ALA A 153 -3.68 6.87 -12.68
N THR A 154 -4.26 5.93 -13.43
CA THR A 154 -4.41 4.53 -13.00
C THR A 154 -3.06 3.81 -12.89
N ALA A 155 -2.12 4.03 -13.83
CA ALA A 155 -0.78 3.44 -13.76
C ALA A 155 0.03 3.89 -12.54
N PHE A 156 -0.25 5.09 -12.02
CA PHE A 156 0.32 5.64 -10.79
C PHE A 156 -0.52 5.37 -9.53
N TYR A 157 -1.55 4.52 -9.61
CA TYR A 157 -2.46 4.17 -8.52
C TYR A 157 -3.16 5.38 -7.89
N LEU A 158 -3.30 6.51 -8.60
CA LEU A 158 -3.95 7.70 -8.05
C LEU A 158 -5.43 7.44 -7.76
N ASP A 159 -6.07 6.59 -8.55
CA ASP A 159 -7.43 6.10 -8.34
C ASP A 159 -7.57 5.23 -7.07
N LYS A 160 -6.48 4.61 -6.62
CA LYS A 160 -6.43 3.74 -5.43
C LYS A 160 -5.98 4.50 -4.18
N ILE A 161 -5.14 5.51 -4.34
CA ILE A 161 -4.62 6.34 -3.23
C ILE A 161 -5.60 7.47 -2.88
N THR A 162 -6.31 8.01 -3.87
CA THR A 162 -7.29 9.06 -3.62
C THR A 162 -8.67 8.45 -3.50
N MET A 163 -9.36 8.74 -2.38
CA MET A 163 -10.75 8.35 -2.25
C MET A 163 -11.55 9.06 -3.36
N PRO A 164 -12.28 8.32 -4.22
CA PRO A 164 -13.13 8.95 -5.21
C PRO A 164 -14.27 9.64 -4.48
N MET A 165 -14.18 10.96 -4.25
CA MET A 165 -15.29 11.74 -3.72
C MET A 165 -16.42 11.79 -4.77
N ARG A 166 -17.26 10.75 -4.78
CA ARG A 166 -18.47 10.69 -5.60
C ARG A 166 -19.58 11.52 -4.94
N SER A 167 -19.53 12.83 -5.19
CA SER A 167 -20.58 13.81 -4.90
C SER A 167 -20.86 14.11 -3.41
N LYS A 168 -21.42 15.30 -3.15
CA LYS A 168 -21.76 15.80 -1.80
C LYS A 168 -23.06 15.19 -1.24
N GLU A 169 -23.76 14.36 -2.02
CA GLU A 169 -25.10 13.82 -1.70
C GLU A 169 -25.08 12.30 -1.47
N MET A 170 -23.94 11.73 -1.09
CA MET A 170 -23.85 10.29 -0.79
C MET A 170 -24.45 9.99 0.59
N THR A 171 -25.22 8.90 0.69
CA THR A 171 -25.76 8.44 1.98
C THR A 171 -24.64 7.91 2.88
N ALA A 172 -24.83 7.95 4.20
CA ALA A 172 -23.84 7.44 5.16
C ALA A 172 -23.48 5.95 4.92
N TYR A 173 -24.42 5.14 4.43
CA TYR A 173 -24.20 3.73 4.11
C TYR A 173 -23.30 3.54 2.88
N GLU A 174 -23.59 4.28 1.80
CA GLU A 174 -22.77 4.25 0.58
C GLU A 174 -21.36 4.78 0.84
N ALA A 175 -21.23 5.80 1.70
CA ALA A 175 -19.94 6.33 2.11
C ALA A 175 -19.08 5.27 2.82
N SER A 176 -19.68 4.52 3.75
CA SER A 176 -18.99 3.44 4.45
C SER A 176 -18.55 2.32 3.50
N LYS A 177 -19.43 1.88 2.59
CA LYS A 177 -19.08 0.83 1.61
C LYS A 177 -18.02 1.27 0.61
N LEU A 178 -18.02 2.54 0.22
CA LEU A 178 -16.96 3.09 -0.63
C LEU A 178 -15.62 3.15 0.11
N PHE A 179 -15.65 3.50 1.39
CA PHE A 179 -14.46 3.52 2.24
C PHE A 179 -13.88 2.11 2.43
N GLU A 180 -14.73 1.11 2.68
CA GLU A 180 -14.31 -0.31 2.75
C GLU A 180 -13.66 -0.78 1.44
N GLN A 181 -14.25 -0.44 0.28
CA GLN A 181 -13.66 -0.78 -1.02
C GLN A 181 -12.32 -0.08 -1.24
N TYR A 182 -12.21 1.20 -0.86
CA TYR A 182 -10.95 1.96 -0.93
C TYR A 182 -9.84 1.30 -0.11
N ILE A 183 -10.15 0.88 1.13
CA ILE A 183 -9.22 0.16 1.99
C ILE A 183 -8.77 -1.14 1.32
N ARG A 184 -9.70 -1.97 0.85
CA ARG A 184 -9.40 -3.25 0.20
C ARG A 184 -8.50 -3.08 -1.03
N ASP A 185 -8.73 -2.01 -1.77
CA ASP A 185 -7.95 -1.65 -2.96
C ASP A 185 -6.54 -1.13 -2.62
N ALA A 186 -6.38 -0.50 -1.45
CA ALA A 186 -5.12 0.07 -0.98
C ALA A 186 -4.22 -0.94 -0.24
N ILE A 187 -4.77 -1.97 0.43
CA ILE A 187 -3.99 -2.96 1.20
C ILE A 187 -2.81 -3.54 0.39
N PRO A 188 -2.99 -4.03 -0.85
CA PRO A 188 -1.89 -4.63 -1.61
C PRO A 188 -0.75 -3.65 -1.96
N LEU A 189 -1.01 -2.34 -1.87
CA LEU A 189 -0.03 -1.29 -2.12
C LEU A 189 0.87 -1.05 -0.91
N PHE A 190 0.29 -1.11 0.30
CA PHE A 190 0.98 -0.75 1.54
C PHE A 190 1.60 -1.95 2.26
N GLU A 191 0.99 -3.14 2.20
CA GLU A 191 1.46 -4.33 2.91
C GLU A 191 2.93 -4.70 2.61
N PRO A 192 3.39 -4.69 1.34
CA PRO A 192 4.80 -4.93 1.05
C PRO A 192 5.71 -3.82 1.60
N MET A 193 5.25 -2.56 1.63
CA MET A 193 6.04 -1.44 2.15
C MET A 193 6.20 -1.53 3.67
N GLU A 194 5.15 -1.96 4.37
CA GLU A 194 5.22 -2.15 5.82
C GLU A 194 6.18 -3.28 6.20
N THR A 195 6.17 -4.39 5.45
CA THR A 195 7.05 -5.53 5.74
C THR A 195 8.50 -5.28 5.30
N ASP A 196 8.73 -4.94 4.03
CA ASP A 196 10.08 -4.86 3.45
C ASP A 196 10.84 -3.58 3.83
N TYR A 197 10.14 -2.50 4.15
CA TYR A 197 10.78 -1.22 4.46
C TYR A 197 10.61 -0.83 5.92
N ASN A 198 9.39 -0.65 6.41
CA ASN A 198 9.18 -0.18 7.77
C ASN A 198 9.60 -1.24 8.80
N GLY A 199 9.25 -2.51 8.57
CA GLY A 199 9.59 -3.63 9.43
C GLY A 199 11.10 -3.79 9.56
N THR A 200 11.82 -3.92 8.45
CA THR A 200 13.28 -4.02 8.44
C THR A 200 13.95 -2.78 9.06
N LEU A 201 13.45 -1.56 8.81
CA LEU A 201 13.99 -0.36 9.44
C LEU A 201 13.78 -0.37 10.96
N CYS A 202 12.61 -0.77 11.44
CA CYS A 202 12.32 -0.90 12.87
C CYS A 202 13.19 -1.98 13.53
N GLU A 203 13.40 -3.12 12.88
CA GLU A 203 14.28 -4.18 13.36
C GLU A 203 15.73 -3.71 13.46
N ASP A 204 16.27 -3.13 12.38
CA ASP A 204 17.66 -2.63 12.34
C ASP A 204 17.89 -1.55 13.41
N THR A 205 16.95 -0.62 13.56
CA THR A 205 17.05 0.46 14.55
C THR A 205 16.89 -0.05 15.97
N PHE A 206 15.96 -0.98 16.21
CA PHE A 206 15.76 -1.58 17.52
C PHE A 206 16.99 -2.38 17.96
N GLU A 207 17.57 -3.18 17.06
CA GLU A 207 18.79 -3.95 17.32
C GLU A 207 19.98 -3.03 17.64
N ALA A 208 20.11 -1.92 16.91
CA ALA A 208 21.11 -0.89 17.19
C ALA A 208 20.91 -0.23 18.56
N LEU A 209 19.68 0.15 18.91
CA LEU A 209 19.34 0.77 20.20
C LEU A 209 19.54 -0.19 21.38
N MET A 210 19.21 -1.47 21.19
CA MET A 210 19.42 -2.51 22.19
C MET A 210 20.91 -2.68 22.51
N ARG A 211 21.78 -2.66 21.49
CA ARG A 211 23.24 -2.74 21.70
C ARG A 211 23.84 -1.53 22.40
N VAL A 212 23.29 -0.34 22.15
CA VAL A 212 23.72 0.90 22.83
C VAL A 212 23.21 0.96 24.27
N GLY A 213 22.30 0.05 24.67
CA GLY A 213 21.74 0.01 26.01
C GLY A 213 20.70 1.10 26.27
N THR A 214 20.05 1.61 25.22
CA THR A 214 19.02 2.67 25.36
C THR A 214 17.82 2.22 26.21
N PHE A 215 17.52 0.92 26.20
CA PHE A 215 16.43 0.32 26.98
C PHE A 215 16.84 -0.08 28.41
N GLY A 216 18.06 0.27 28.83
CA GLY A 216 18.62 -0.13 30.13
C GLY A 216 19.61 -1.30 30.01
N PRO A 217 20.20 -1.74 31.14
CA PRO A 217 21.02 -2.94 31.18
C PRO A 217 20.19 -4.15 30.74
N VAL A 218 20.79 -5.06 29.98
CA VAL A 218 20.13 -6.31 29.55
C VAL A 218 19.64 -7.13 30.75
N GLU A 219 20.30 -6.98 31.90
CA GLU A 219 19.94 -7.63 33.18
C GLU A 219 18.63 -7.10 33.79
N GLU A 220 18.19 -5.90 33.42
CA GLU A 220 16.93 -5.30 33.88
C GLU A 220 15.76 -5.58 32.91
N VAL A 221 16.03 -6.20 31.76
CA VAL A 221 14.98 -6.63 30.82
C VAL A 221 14.20 -7.77 31.48
N PRO A 222 12.86 -7.68 31.60
CA PRO A 222 12.04 -8.74 32.17
C PRO A 222 12.31 -10.10 31.53
N GLU A 223 12.45 -11.16 32.34
CA GLU A 223 12.70 -12.54 31.86
C GLU A 223 11.63 -13.01 30.85
N GLU A 224 10.39 -12.52 30.96
CA GLU A 224 9.31 -12.81 30.02
C GLU A 224 9.57 -12.35 28.58
N LEU A 225 10.51 -11.41 28.39
CA LEU A 225 10.86 -10.80 27.10
C LEU A 225 12.20 -11.31 26.54
N LEU A 226 13.03 -11.97 27.35
CA LEU A 226 14.41 -12.35 27.00
C LEU A 226 14.51 -13.45 25.93
N GLU A 227 13.42 -14.16 25.63
CA GLU A 227 13.38 -15.23 24.61
C GLU A 227 12.21 -15.08 23.61
N LYS A 228 11.56 -13.92 23.57
CA LYS A 228 10.43 -13.69 22.65
C LYS A 228 10.87 -12.98 21.39
N ASP A 229 10.37 -13.47 20.25
CA ASP A 229 10.51 -12.78 18.97
C ASP A 229 9.73 -11.46 19.01
N ILE A 230 10.44 -10.37 18.74
CA ILE A 230 9.86 -9.04 18.68
C ILE A 230 9.28 -8.86 17.29
N THR A 231 7.97 -8.66 17.22
CA THR A 231 7.27 -8.37 15.97
C THR A 231 6.74 -6.94 16.05
N PHE A 232 7.13 -6.12 15.07
CA PHE A 232 6.59 -4.77 14.94
C PHE A 232 5.20 -4.86 14.30
N ARG A 233 4.22 -4.23 14.94
CA ARG A 233 2.89 -4.03 14.38
C ARG A 233 2.73 -2.55 14.07
N PHE A 234 2.27 -2.25 12.86
CA PHE A 234 2.03 -0.89 12.43
C PHE A 234 0.54 -0.56 12.61
N GLU A 235 0.25 0.41 13.47
CA GLU A 235 -1.10 0.95 13.60
C GLU A 235 -1.38 1.85 12.38
N SER A 236 -2.36 1.45 11.58
CA SER A 236 -2.80 2.15 10.39
C SER A 236 -4.31 2.06 10.28
N PRO A 237 -5.01 3.08 9.75
CA PRO A 237 -6.46 2.98 9.48
C PRO A 237 -6.84 1.77 8.61
N LEU A 238 -5.89 1.24 7.83
CA LEU A 238 -6.02 -0.02 7.09
C LEU A 238 -6.05 -1.25 8.04
N HIS A 239 -5.15 -1.29 9.02
CA HIS A 239 -5.12 -2.33 10.05
C HIS A 239 -6.40 -2.31 10.89
N ASP A 240 -6.85 -1.13 11.32
CA ASP A 240 -8.11 -0.97 12.06
C ASP A 240 -9.31 -1.50 11.27
N ALA A 241 -9.29 -1.35 9.94
CA ALA A 241 -10.37 -1.83 9.09
C ALA A 241 -10.34 -3.36 8.90
N ILE A 242 -9.16 -3.97 8.76
CA ILE A 242 -9.00 -5.43 8.74
C ILE A 242 -9.48 -6.02 10.06
N GLU A 243 -9.07 -5.41 11.17
CA GLU A 243 -9.49 -5.78 12.51
C GLU A 243 -11.00 -5.64 12.70
N ARG A 244 -11.62 -4.60 12.14
CA ARG A 244 -13.08 -4.46 12.09
C ARG A 244 -13.77 -5.53 11.26
N GLN A 245 -13.15 -5.96 10.15
CA GLN A 245 -13.66 -7.05 9.31
C GLN A 245 -13.68 -8.39 10.07
N GLN A 246 -12.75 -8.63 10.99
CA GLN A 246 -12.78 -9.84 11.85
C GLN A 246 -14.05 -9.86 12.72
N ALA A 247 -14.46 -8.70 13.23
CA ALA A 247 -15.70 -8.60 14.00
C ALA A 247 -16.96 -8.83 13.15
N GLU A 248 -16.99 -8.34 11.92
CA GLU A 248 -18.08 -8.65 10.98
C GLU A 248 -18.11 -10.15 10.65
N THR A 249 -16.94 -10.75 10.40
CA THR A 249 -16.79 -12.19 10.14
C THR A 249 -17.27 -13.02 11.32
N PHE A 250 -17.05 -12.56 12.56
CA PHE A 250 -17.56 -13.23 13.76
C PHE A 250 -19.10 -13.20 13.85
N VAL A 251 -19.74 -12.09 13.48
CA VAL A 251 -21.20 -12.00 13.44
C VAL A 251 -21.75 -12.97 12.39
N GLU A 252 -21.19 -12.96 11.17
CA GLU A 252 -21.58 -13.88 10.10
C GLU A 252 -21.32 -15.35 10.47
N SER A 253 -20.18 -15.66 11.11
CA SER A 253 -19.85 -17.02 11.55
C SER A 253 -20.80 -17.50 12.63
N THR A 254 -21.22 -16.62 13.54
CA THR A 254 -22.21 -16.92 14.58
C THR A 254 -23.57 -17.23 13.96
N GLU A 255 -24.03 -16.46 12.97
CA GLU A 255 -25.27 -16.73 12.25
C GLU A 255 -25.25 -18.08 11.53
N LEU A 256 -24.12 -18.42 10.89
CA LEU A 256 -23.95 -19.70 10.21
C LEU A 256 -23.91 -20.88 11.19
N ILE A 257 -23.28 -20.72 12.35
CA ILE A 257 -23.27 -21.74 13.41
C ILE A 257 -24.67 -21.93 13.99
N MET A 258 -25.43 -20.85 14.22
CA MET A 258 -26.82 -20.97 14.68
C MET A 258 -27.68 -21.77 13.71
N GLN A 259 -27.54 -21.56 12.40
CA GLN A 259 -28.21 -22.35 11.37
C GLN A 259 -27.71 -23.80 11.34
N ALA A 260 -26.41 -24.03 11.52
CA ALA A 260 -25.83 -25.38 11.57
C ALA A 260 -26.27 -26.16 12.81
N MET A 261 -26.50 -25.49 13.95
CA MET A 261 -27.02 -26.09 15.18
C MET A 261 -28.45 -26.62 15.04
N GLU A 262 -29.24 -26.11 14.09
CA GLU A 262 -30.56 -26.68 13.76
C GLU A 262 -30.43 -28.07 13.10
N LEU A 263 -29.31 -28.33 12.44
CA LEU A 263 -29.03 -29.60 11.74
C LEU A 263 -28.23 -30.59 12.60
N ASP A 264 -27.22 -30.10 13.33
CA ASP A 264 -26.40 -30.89 14.26
C ASP A 264 -26.04 -30.05 15.48
N GLN A 265 -26.48 -30.49 16.66
CA GLN A 265 -26.19 -29.81 17.94
C GLN A 265 -24.69 -29.74 18.26
N ASN A 266 -23.87 -30.62 17.69
CA ASN A 266 -22.42 -30.59 17.86
C ASN A 266 -21.73 -29.49 17.03
N ALA A 267 -22.43 -28.86 16.08
CA ALA A 267 -21.89 -27.78 15.25
C ALA A 267 -21.42 -26.57 16.08
N GLY A 268 -22.01 -26.35 17.27
CA GLY A 268 -21.58 -25.29 18.20
C GLY A 268 -20.17 -25.51 18.77
N GLY A 269 -19.66 -26.74 18.78
CA GLY A 269 -18.31 -27.06 19.25
C GLY A 269 -17.19 -26.78 18.24
N VAL A 270 -17.54 -26.35 17.02
CA VAL A 270 -16.57 -26.10 15.94
C VAL A 270 -15.77 -24.80 16.18
N GLN A 271 -16.36 -23.82 16.87
CA GLN A 271 -15.73 -22.52 17.11
C GLN A 271 -15.53 -22.27 18.61
N ASP A 272 -14.33 -21.82 18.98
CA ASP A 272 -14.10 -21.21 20.30
C ASP A 272 -14.68 -19.79 20.29
N THR A 273 -15.96 -19.70 20.67
CA THR A 273 -16.72 -18.45 20.66
C THR A 273 -16.12 -17.39 21.56
N ILE A 274 -15.44 -17.78 22.64
CA ILE A 274 -14.91 -16.84 23.64
C ILE A 274 -13.63 -16.21 23.13
N LYS A 275 -12.73 -17.03 22.57
CA LYS A 275 -11.51 -16.53 21.93
C LYS A 275 -11.84 -15.67 20.71
N ALA A 276 -12.77 -16.12 19.86
CA ALA A 276 -13.20 -15.37 18.68
C ALA A 276 -13.89 -14.05 19.03
N LEU A 277 -14.71 -14.01 20.09
CA LEU A 277 -15.31 -12.77 20.60
C LEU A 277 -14.23 -11.83 21.14
N ARG A 278 -13.26 -12.33 21.90
CA ARG A 278 -12.17 -11.52 22.45
C ARG A 278 -11.34 -10.86 21.34
N ASP A 279 -11.00 -11.61 20.29
CA ASP A 279 -10.26 -11.08 19.14
C ASP A 279 -11.10 -10.07 18.35
N SER A 280 -12.40 -10.34 18.16
CA SER A 280 -13.32 -9.42 17.49
C SER A 280 -13.50 -8.11 18.25
N LEU A 281 -13.61 -8.14 19.58
CA LEU A 281 -13.74 -6.95 20.42
C LEU A 281 -12.48 -6.10 20.39
N LYS A 282 -11.30 -6.73 20.42
CA LYS A 282 -10.03 -6.03 20.18
C LYS A 282 -10.04 -5.36 18.82
N GLY A 283 -10.50 -6.06 17.78
CA GLY A 283 -10.50 -5.53 16.43
C GLY A 283 -11.50 -4.39 16.15
N ILE A 284 -12.52 -4.21 16.99
CA ILE A 284 -13.40 -3.02 16.96
C ILE A 284 -12.72 -1.81 17.65
N GLY A 285 -11.55 -2.02 18.27
CA GLY A 285 -10.82 -1.01 19.03
C GLY A 285 -11.28 -0.89 20.48
N GLN A 286 -11.86 -1.95 21.07
CA GLN A 286 -12.22 -1.93 22.48
C GLN A 286 -10.95 -1.94 23.35
N PRO A 287 -10.77 -0.98 24.28
CA PRO A 287 -9.62 -0.97 25.18
C PRO A 287 -9.51 -2.28 25.96
N THR A 288 -8.30 -2.85 26.05
CA THR A 288 -8.05 -4.11 26.77
C THR A 288 -8.42 -3.99 28.27
N GLU A 289 -8.35 -2.78 28.83
CA GLU A 289 -8.79 -2.48 30.22
C GLU A 289 -10.28 -2.79 30.48
N TRP A 290 -11.12 -2.81 29.44
CA TRP A 290 -12.55 -3.11 29.58
C TRP A 290 -12.84 -4.61 29.52
N MET A 291 -11.82 -5.42 29.26
CA MET A 291 -11.91 -6.87 29.16
C MET A 291 -11.37 -7.50 30.44
N ARG A 292 -12.04 -8.55 30.92
CA ARG A 292 -11.48 -9.37 32.01
C ARG A 292 -10.22 -10.09 31.54
N ASP A 293 -9.28 -10.30 32.45
CA ASP A 293 -8.13 -11.15 32.18
C ASP A 293 -8.61 -12.57 31.81
N GLU A 294 -7.84 -13.28 30.99
CA GLU A 294 -8.19 -14.62 30.53
C GLU A 294 -8.26 -15.60 31.71
N ASP A 295 -7.36 -15.46 32.68
CA ASP A 295 -7.32 -16.31 33.88
C ASP A 295 -8.47 -16.00 34.84
N GLU A 296 -8.81 -14.71 35.00
CA GLU A 296 -9.97 -14.28 35.80
C GLU A 296 -11.29 -14.79 35.17
N PHE A 297 -11.37 -14.75 33.83
CA PHE A 297 -12.54 -15.27 33.12
C PHE A 297 -12.67 -16.79 33.23
N LYS A 298 -11.56 -17.54 33.12
CA LYS A 298 -11.57 -19.01 33.30
C LYS A 298 -12.02 -19.42 34.70
N GLN A 299 -11.54 -18.72 35.73
CA GLN A 299 -11.97 -18.94 37.11
C GLN A 299 -13.47 -18.63 37.27
N TRP A 300 -13.93 -17.47 36.79
CA TRP A 300 -15.35 -17.12 36.83
C TRP A 300 -16.25 -18.11 36.08
N ALA A 301 -15.79 -18.64 34.94
CA ALA A 301 -16.52 -19.63 34.17
C ALA A 301 -16.59 -20.98 34.92
N ALA A 302 -15.48 -21.42 35.53
CA ALA A 302 -15.44 -22.62 36.36
C ALA A 302 -16.39 -22.52 37.55
N ASP A 303 -16.37 -21.38 38.27
CA ASP A 303 -17.26 -21.11 39.40
C ASP A 303 -18.75 -21.17 39.01
N ARG A 304 -19.10 -20.72 37.79
CA ARG A 304 -20.48 -20.83 37.30
C ARG A 304 -20.88 -22.24 36.91
N VAL A 305 -19.97 -23.03 36.36
CA VAL A 305 -20.23 -24.45 36.06
C VAL A 305 -20.45 -25.21 37.36
N GLU A 306 -19.61 -24.99 38.37
CA GLU A 306 -19.78 -25.60 39.70
C GLU A 306 -21.07 -25.14 40.39
N ALA A 307 -21.40 -23.84 40.31
CA ALA A 307 -22.66 -23.33 40.87
C ALA A 307 -23.90 -23.87 40.15
N ALA A 308 -23.82 -24.06 38.82
CA ALA A 308 -24.90 -24.66 38.04
C ALA A 308 -25.09 -26.15 38.37
N GLN A 309 -24.00 -26.91 38.46
CA GLN A 309 -24.04 -28.33 38.88
C GLN A 309 -24.58 -28.48 40.31
N ALA A 310 -24.12 -27.64 41.25
CA ALA A 310 -24.62 -27.65 42.61
C ALA A 310 -26.12 -27.32 42.68
N SER A 311 -26.61 -26.38 41.85
CA SER A 311 -28.03 -26.05 41.76
C SER A 311 -28.87 -27.17 41.14
N GLU A 312 -28.33 -27.87 40.14
CA GLU A 312 -29.00 -29.02 39.50
C GLU A 312 -29.08 -30.21 40.45
N ASP A 313 -28.00 -30.50 41.18
CA ASP A 313 -27.94 -31.55 42.21
C ASP A 313 -28.90 -31.25 43.36
N LEU A 314 -29.02 -29.99 43.79
CA LEU A 314 -30.00 -29.56 44.79
C LEU A 314 -31.44 -29.70 44.28
N ALA A 315 -31.71 -29.37 43.01
CA ALA A 315 -33.03 -29.54 42.40
C ALA A 315 -33.41 -31.02 42.26
N LEU A 316 -32.45 -31.88 41.87
CA LEU A 316 -32.61 -33.33 41.81
C LEU A 316 -32.81 -33.94 43.20
N ALA A 317 -32.08 -33.48 44.21
CA ALA A 317 -32.24 -33.92 45.59
C ALA A 317 -33.60 -33.51 46.18
N GLN A 318 -34.10 -32.32 45.86
CA GLN A 318 -35.44 -31.88 46.27
C GLN A 318 -36.55 -32.68 45.56
N GLN A 319 -36.44 -32.91 44.26
CA GLN A 319 -37.39 -33.78 43.54
C GLN A 319 -37.35 -35.22 44.07
N GLY A 320 -36.17 -35.76 44.38
CA GLY A 320 -36.02 -37.08 44.99
C GLY A 320 -36.60 -37.17 46.40
N ALA A 321 -36.47 -36.10 47.20
CA ALA A 321 -37.06 -36.01 48.53
C ALA A 321 -38.59 -35.88 48.50
N ASP A 322 -39.16 -35.19 47.50
CA ASP A 322 -40.61 -35.06 47.32
C ASP A 322 -41.23 -36.37 46.81
N VAL A 323 -40.54 -37.11 45.94
CA VAL A 323 -40.94 -38.48 45.53
C VAL A 323 -40.85 -39.46 46.71
N ALA A 324 -39.81 -39.35 47.55
CA ALA A 324 -39.69 -40.18 48.75
C ALA A 324 -40.77 -39.85 49.81
N LYS A 325 -41.17 -38.58 49.95
CA LYS A 325 -42.30 -38.19 50.83
C LYS A 325 -43.63 -38.69 50.31
N THR A 326 -43.93 -38.55 49.02
CA THR A 326 -45.18 -39.05 48.43
C THR A 326 -45.27 -40.58 48.42
N ALA A 327 -44.15 -41.29 48.30
CA ALA A 327 -44.11 -42.75 48.42
C ALA A 327 -44.27 -43.26 49.87
N ASN A 328 -43.92 -42.46 50.88
CA ASN A 328 -44.05 -42.81 52.30
C ASN A 328 -45.41 -42.41 52.89
N GLU A 329 -46.22 -41.66 52.14
CA GLU A 329 -47.60 -41.27 52.47
C GLU A 329 -48.66 -42.12 51.74
N SER A 330 -48.26 -43.20 51.07
CA SER A 330 -49.14 -44.20 50.43
C SER A 330 -49.21 -45.51 51.22
#